data_AF-D0N648-F1
#
_entry.id   AF-D0N648-F1
#
_cell.length_a   1.000
_cell.length_b   1.000
_cell.length_c   1.000
_cell.angle_alpha   90.00
_cell.angle_beta   90.00
_cell.angle_gamma   90.00
#
_symmetry.space_group_name_H-M   'P 1'
#
loop_
_entity.id
_entity.type
_entity.pdbx_description
1 polymer ?
#
loop_
_entity_poly.entity_id
_entity_poly.type
_entity_poly.pdbx_seq_one_letter_code
_entity_poly.pdbx_strand_id
1 'polypeptide(L)'
;MSSGAIEATSCECQSIPRPCIFLHGLGNPNEREELQDTPKLTKEKFGDIRGHAPCCTSVKYAVLNTVDVGWRDETLQHKFCDFSLSMSETSDLTSHTISDTIVVTHSMGGLVLASALATGKCKLAASSTWVSLSAPMMGSMAGDFLQDICDGKHTKFVAGLMEILGQCPITVAKQSIYYQNGKYSTPALNAAYSAAQEAYRTNVSAALCSKSYIGVLSKFSPSCLVGGTVIPHKSEENDALVEFQSCLGGLDPDLFGDSYLDRFYSANLDHADTAFLTRDGFFRDSQKPFKWFECLL
;
A
#
# COMPACT_ATOMS: atom_id res chain seq x y z
N MET A 1 45.63 -10.91 -6.83
CA MET A 1 44.44 -10.55 -6.02
C MET A 1 43.26 -10.55 -6.97
N SER A 2 42.42 -11.58 -6.89
CA SER A 2 41.30 -11.77 -7.82
C SER A 2 40.25 -10.70 -7.56
N SER A 3 39.91 -9.94 -8.60
CA SER A 3 38.76 -9.03 -8.61
C SER A 3 37.49 -9.89 -8.53
N GLY A 4 36.93 -10.03 -7.33
CA GLY A 4 35.61 -10.61 -7.15
C GLY A 4 34.59 -9.66 -7.77
N ALA A 5 34.11 -10.00 -8.97
CA ALA A 5 32.83 -9.50 -9.43
C ALA A 5 31.79 -9.95 -8.41
N ILE A 6 31.10 -9.00 -7.77
CA ILE A 6 29.88 -9.30 -7.03
C ILE A 6 28.88 -9.72 -8.11
N GLU A 7 28.70 -11.03 -8.29
CA GLU A 7 27.61 -11.56 -9.10
C GLU A 7 26.33 -10.92 -8.57
N ALA A 8 25.67 -10.11 -9.40
CA ALA A 8 24.33 -9.67 -9.10
C ALA A 8 23.47 -10.95 -9.16
N THR A 9 23.12 -11.50 -8.00
CA THR A 9 22.17 -12.61 -7.94
C THR A 9 20.90 -12.15 -8.62
N SER A 10 20.64 -12.67 -9.83
CA SER A 10 19.39 -12.43 -10.55
C SER A 10 18.32 -13.27 -9.87
N CYS A 11 17.27 -12.63 -9.39
CA CYS A 11 16.14 -13.35 -8.83
C CYS A 11 15.25 -13.89 -9.96
N GLU A 12 14.90 -15.16 -9.86
CA GLU A 12 13.96 -15.84 -10.74
C GLU A 12 12.71 -16.23 -9.95
N CYS A 13 11.57 -16.33 -10.63
CA CYS A 13 10.34 -16.75 -9.98
C CYS A 13 10.46 -18.17 -9.40
N GLN A 14 10.18 -18.33 -8.11
CA GLN A 14 10.21 -19.59 -7.36
C GLN A 14 8.82 -20.24 -7.24
N SER A 15 7.79 -19.62 -7.78
CA SER A 15 6.40 -20.10 -7.78
C SER A 15 5.87 -20.24 -9.20
N ILE A 16 4.61 -20.66 -9.33
CA ILE A 16 3.95 -20.73 -10.63
C ILE A 16 3.68 -19.28 -11.10
N PRO A 17 4.21 -18.86 -12.27
CA PRO A 17 3.94 -17.54 -12.81
C PRO A 17 2.44 -17.34 -13.07
N ARG A 18 1.93 -16.18 -12.68
CA ARG A 18 0.49 -15.85 -12.69
C ARG A 18 0.28 -14.39 -13.10
N PRO A 19 -0.92 -14.01 -13.57
CA PRO A 19 -1.24 -12.61 -13.78
C PRO A 19 -1.15 -11.80 -12.48
N CYS A 20 -0.61 -10.59 -12.57
CA CYS A 20 -0.47 -9.67 -11.45
C CYS A 20 -1.34 -8.44 -11.63
N ILE A 21 -2.08 -8.09 -10.58
CA ILE A 21 -2.88 -6.86 -10.51
C ILE A 21 -2.36 -5.95 -9.40
N PHE A 22 -2.17 -4.68 -9.74
CA PHE A 22 -1.71 -3.63 -8.85
C PHE A 22 -2.87 -2.69 -8.52
N LEU A 23 -3.19 -2.60 -7.23
CA LEU A 23 -4.35 -1.89 -6.69
C LEU A 23 -3.86 -0.76 -5.77
N HIS A 24 -3.89 0.47 -6.29
CA HIS A 24 -3.28 1.62 -5.64
C HIS A 24 -4.07 2.10 -4.42
N GLY A 25 -3.41 2.94 -3.61
CA GLY A 25 -4.02 3.56 -2.44
C GLY A 25 -4.61 4.94 -2.70
N LEU A 26 -4.60 5.75 -1.64
CA LEU A 26 -5.30 7.03 -1.54
C LEU A 26 -4.78 8.08 -2.52
N GLY A 27 -5.69 8.87 -3.10
CA GLY A 27 -5.37 10.14 -3.73
C GLY A 27 -5.27 10.10 -5.25
N ASN A 28 -5.83 9.09 -5.91
CA ASN A 28 -6.04 9.11 -7.36
C ASN A 28 -7.47 9.60 -7.68
N PRO A 29 -7.64 10.72 -8.42
CA PRO A 29 -8.96 11.21 -8.84
C PRO A 29 -9.46 10.54 -10.14
N ASN A 30 -8.60 9.79 -10.83
CA ASN A 30 -8.98 9.17 -12.10
C ASN A 30 -9.73 7.86 -11.88
N GLU A 31 -10.59 7.50 -12.82
CA GLU A 31 -11.21 6.18 -12.88
C GLU A 31 -11.18 5.66 -14.32
N ARG A 32 -10.98 4.35 -14.50
CA ARG A 32 -11.10 3.64 -15.78
C ARG A 32 -11.87 2.35 -15.57
N GLU A 33 -12.73 2.03 -16.51
CA GLU A 33 -13.47 0.76 -16.53
C GLU A 33 -12.56 -0.43 -16.86
N GLU A 34 -11.48 -0.19 -17.61
CA GLU A 34 -10.54 -1.23 -18.04
C GLU A 34 -9.22 -1.16 -17.28
N LEU A 35 -8.61 -2.33 -17.06
CA LEU A 35 -7.26 -2.46 -16.52
C LEU A 35 -6.21 -1.87 -17.46
N GLN A 36 -5.23 -1.17 -16.89
CA GLN A 36 -4.19 -0.49 -17.64
C GLN A 36 -2.88 -1.27 -17.65
N ASP A 37 -2.11 -1.22 -18.74
CA ASP A 37 -0.77 -1.81 -18.83
C ASP A 37 0.33 -0.98 -18.14
N THR A 38 0.02 0.27 -17.78
CA THR A 38 0.99 1.18 -17.14
C THR A 38 0.33 1.94 -15.99
N PRO A 39 1.10 2.34 -14.96
CA PRO A 39 0.55 3.05 -13.80
C PRO A 39 0.34 4.55 -14.05
N LYS A 40 0.56 5.06 -15.28
CA LYS A 40 0.55 6.51 -15.59
C LYS A 40 -0.73 7.22 -15.15
N LEU A 41 -1.86 6.52 -15.22
CA LEU A 41 -3.16 7.06 -14.85
C LEU A 41 -3.48 6.95 -13.35
N THR A 42 -2.62 6.33 -12.55
CA THR A 42 -2.80 6.26 -11.09
C THR A 42 -2.38 7.56 -10.37
N LYS A 43 -1.84 8.57 -11.08
CA LYS A 43 -1.32 9.83 -10.50
C LYS A 43 -0.25 9.60 -9.42
N GLU A 44 0.79 8.85 -9.78
CA GLU A 44 1.94 8.57 -8.89
C GLU A 44 1.50 7.86 -7.60
N LYS A 45 0.56 6.90 -7.72
CA LYS A 45 0.20 5.99 -6.62
C LYS A 45 0.78 4.59 -6.80
N PHE A 46 1.32 4.31 -7.98
CA PHE A 46 2.24 3.22 -8.23
C PHE A 46 3.28 3.67 -9.26
N GLY A 47 4.49 3.15 -9.12
CA GLY A 47 5.49 3.15 -10.17
C GLY A 47 5.41 1.89 -11.04
N ASP A 48 6.26 1.87 -12.05
CA ASP A 48 6.22 0.85 -13.10
C ASP A 48 7.15 -0.31 -12.75
N ILE A 49 6.59 -1.49 -12.49
CA ILE A 49 7.34 -2.71 -12.14
C ILE A 49 7.80 -3.51 -13.36
N ARG A 50 7.55 -3.04 -14.60
CA ARG A 50 7.94 -3.80 -15.80
C ARG A 50 9.45 -4.08 -15.78
N GLY A 51 9.80 -5.35 -15.97
CA GLY A 51 11.18 -5.85 -15.89
C GLY A 51 11.63 -6.30 -14.49
N HIS A 52 10.82 -6.03 -13.46
CA HIS A 52 11.13 -6.34 -12.05
C HIS A 52 10.11 -7.31 -11.42
N ALA A 53 9.37 -8.06 -12.23
CA ALA A 53 8.23 -8.86 -11.80
C ALA A 53 8.27 -10.28 -12.41
N PRO A 54 9.29 -11.10 -12.08
CA PRO A 54 9.53 -12.38 -12.76
C PRO A 54 8.41 -13.41 -12.59
N CYS A 55 7.61 -13.31 -11.52
CA CYS A 55 6.44 -14.17 -11.31
C CYS A 55 5.16 -13.69 -12.00
N CYS A 56 5.19 -12.53 -12.65
CA CYS A 56 4.02 -11.97 -13.32
C CYS A 56 4.00 -12.35 -14.80
N THR A 57 3.03 -13.16 -15.22
CA THR A 57 2.80 -13.44 -16.66
C THR A 57 2.23 -12.22 -17.39
N SER A 58 1.50 -11.38 -16.66
CA SER A 58 1.08 -10.05 -17.09
C SER A 58 1.05 -9.12 -15.88
N VAL A 59 1.19 -7.82 -16.13
CA VAL A 59 1.12 -6.77 -15.10
C VAL A 59 0.03 -5.79 -15.51
N LYS A 60 -0.98 -5.66 -14.65
CA LYS A 60 -2.11 -4.75 -14.85
C LYS A 60 -2.28 -3.84 -13.66
N TYR A 61 -2.71 -2.61 -13.91
CA TYR A 61 -2.99 -1.59 -12.90
C TYR A 61 -4.47 -1.24 -12.96
N ALA A 62 -5.18 -1.35 -11.84
CA ALA A 62 -6.50 -0.75 -11.71
C ALA A 62 -6.35 0.76 -11.49
N VAL A 63 -7.22 1.55 -12.12
CA VAL A 63 -7.25 3.01 -11.97
C VAL A 63 -8.61 3.39 -11.41
N LEU A 64 -8.63 3.75 -10.12
CA LEU A 64 -9.86 3.93 -9.36
C LEU A 64 -9.89 5.28 -8.65
N ASN A 65 -11.07 5.90 -8.57
CA ASN A 65 -11.21 7.09 -7.76
C ASN A 65 -11.03 6.70 -6.29
N THR A 66 -10.03 7.28 -5.65
CA THR A 66 -9.65 7.08 -4.23
C THR A 66 -9.39 8.43 -3.56
N VAL A 67 -10.04 9.47 -4.07
CA VAL A 67 -10.13 10.80 -3.48
C VAL A 67 -11.50 10.98 -2.83
N ASP A 68 -12.54 10.64 -3.57
CA ASP A 68 -13.94 10.89 -3.21
C ASP A 68 -14.58 9.72 -2.45
N VAL A 69 -13.91 8.56 -2.41
CA VAL A 69 -14.35 7.37 -1.68
C VAL A 69 -13.22 6.83 -0.81
N GLY A 70 -13.60 6.30 0.35
CA GLY A 70 -12.68 5.69 1.32
C GLY A 70 -12.73 4.17 1.30
N TRP A 71 -11.85 3.53 2.05
CA TRP A 71 -11.67 2.06 2.00
C TRP A 71 -12.88 1.22 2.44
N ARG A 72 -13.81 1.81 3.21
CA ARG A 72 -15.06 1.17 3.64
C ARG A 72 -16.20 1.30 2.62
N ASP A 73 -15.99 2.01 1.52
CA ASP A 73 -16.98 2.13 0.46
C ASP A 73 -17.20 0.79 -0.25
N GLU A 74 -18.45 0.33 -0.30
CA GLU A 74 -18.77 -0.98 -0.87
C GLU A 74 -18.53 -1.02 -2.38
N THR A 75 -18.75 0.08 -3.09
CA THR A 75 -18.53 0.14 -4.54
C THR A 75 -17.05 0.00 -4.86
N LEU A 76 -16.19 0.68 -4.09
CA LEU A 76 -14.74 0.56 -4.22
C LEU A 76 -14.26 -0.87 -3.93
N GLN A 77 -14.81 -1.51 -2.89
CA GLN A 77 -14.49 -2.91 -2.57
C GLN A 77 -14.92 -3.86 -3.69
N HIS A 78 -16.12 -3.69 -4.24
CA HIS A 78 -16.58 -4.47 -5.40
C HIS A 78 -15.66 -4.28 -6.61
N LYS A 79 -15.28 -3.04 -6.94
CA LYS A 79 -14.36 -2.77 -8.05
C LYS A 79 -12.99 -3.45 -7.86
N PHE A 80 -12.44 -3.47 -6.64
CA PHE A 80 -11.20 -4.20 -6.33
C PHE A 80 -11.35 -5.70 -6.57
N CYS A 81 -12.46 -6.28 -6.11
CA CYS A 81 -12.77 -7.70 -6.31
C CYS A 81 -12.98 -8.03 -7.79
N ASP A 82 -13.80 -7.26 -8.50
CA ASP A 82 -14.16 -7.52 -9.90
C ASP A 82 -12.94 -7.44 -10.82
N PHE A 83 -12.09 -6.43 -10.61
CA PHE A 83 -10.83 -6.35 -11.33
C PHE A 83 -9.91 -7.54 -11.03
N SER A 84 -9.80 -7.95 -9.77
CA SER A 84 -8.98 -9.10 -9.40
C SER A 84 -9.54 -10.41 -9.97
N LEU A 85 -10.85 -10.60 -9.98
CA LEU A 85 -11.53 -11.75 -10.58
C LEU A 85 -11.25 -11.84 -12.08
N SER A 86 -11.24 -10.69 -12.77
CA SER A 86 -11.00 -10.61 -14.22
C SER A 86 -9.58 -11.00 -14.66
N MET A 87 -8.63 -11.11 -13.74
CA MET A 87 -7.23 -11.42 -14.07
C MET A 87 -7.01 -12.88 -14.51
N SER A 88 -7.86 -13.81 -14.09
CA SER A 88 -7.72 -15.23 -14.41
C SER A 88 -9.06 -15.85 -14.79
N GLU A 89 -9.08 -16.61 -15.89
CA GLU A 89 -10.24 -17.39 -16.33
C GLU A 89 -10.61 -18.52 -15.34
N THR A 90 -9.70 -18.88 -14.43
CA THR A 90 -9.95 -19.88 -13.38
C THR A 90 -10.60 -19.30 -12.13
N SER A 91 -10.80 -17.98 -12.07
CA SER A 91 -11.59 -17.35 -11.02
C SER A 91 -13.05 -17.79 -11.08
N ASP A 92 -13.67 -18.03 -9.93
CA ASP A 92 -15.08 -18.40 -9.85
C ASP A 92 -15.93 -17.15 -9.58
N LEU A 93 -16.61 -16.69 -10.63
CA LEU A 93 -17.51 -15.53 -10.58
C LEU A 93 -18.77 -15.78 -9.73
N THR A 94 -19.18 -17.04 -9.53
CA THR A 94 -20.37 -17.36 -8.73
C THR A 94 -20.06 -17.26 -7.24
N SER A 95 -18.91 -17.80 -6.81
CA SER A 95 -18.47 -17.72 -5.41
C SER A 95 -17.64 -16.48 -5.09
N HIS A 96 -17.38 -15.62 -6.09
CA HIS A 96 -16.48 -14.46 -6.03
C HIS A 96 -15.08 -14.84 -5.50
N THR A 97 -14.54 -15.96 -5.97
CA THR A 97 -13.23 -16.46 -5.56
C THR A 97 -12.18 -16.15 -6.63
N ILE A 98 -11.19 -15.34 -6.25
CA ILE A 98 -10.05 -14.94 -7.09
C ILE A 98 -9.02 -16.08 -7.09
N SER A 99 -8.78 -16.67 -8.25
CA SER A 99 -7.85 -17.79 -8.43
C SER A 99 -6.65 -17.39 -9.29
N ASP A 100 -5.53 -18.08 -9.08
CA ASP A 100 -4.32 -17.99 -9.92
C ASP A 100 -3.84 -16.56 -10.18
N THR A 101 -3.96 -15.67 -9.19
CA THR A 101 -3.66 -14.24 -9.34
C THR A 101 -2.73 -13.76 -8.21
N ILE A 102 -1.74 -12.95 -8.56
CA ILE A 102 -0.95 -12.20 -7.57
C ILE A 102 -1.56 -10.81 -7.43
N VAL A 103 -2.19 -10.55 -6.29
CA VAL A 103 -2.83 -9.28 -5.97
C VAL A 103 -1.84 -8.43 -5.17
N VAL A 104 -1.45 -7.29 -5.71
CA VAL A 104 -0.51 -6.35 -5.11
C VAL A 104 -1.24 -5.09 -4.69
N THR A 105 -1.20 -4.77 -3.39
CA THR A 105 -1.87 -3.57 -2.85
C THR A 105 -0.86 -2.60 -2.27
N HIS A 106 -1.09 -1.30 -2.44
CA HIS A 106 -0.30 -0.25 -1.77
C HIS A 106 -1.18 0.67 -0.93
N SER A 107 -0.68 1.05 0.24
CA SER A 107 -1.30 2.07 1.10
C SER A 107 -2.77 1.72 1.39
N MET A 108 -3.69 2.68 1.25
CA MET A 108 -5.13 2.45 1.44
C MET A 108 -5.70 1.30 0.59
N GLY A 109 -5.07 0.92 -0.53
CA GLY A 109 -5.50 -0.24 -1.33
C GLY A 109 -5.45 -1.55 -0.54
N GLY A 110 -4.52 -1.68 0.40
CA GLY A 110 -4.48 -2.84 1.31
C GLY A 110 -5.69 -2.89 2.24
N LEU A 111 -6.14 -1.74 2.76
CA LEU A 111 -7.37 -1.66 3.57
C LEU A 111 -8.61 -1.99 2.76
N VAL A 112 -8.69 -1.54 1.50
CA VAL A 112 -9.84 -1.84 0.62
C VAL A 112 -9.96 -3.35 0.44
N LEU A 113 -8.87 -4.02 0.06
CA LEU A 113 -8.88 -5.47 -0.13
C LEU A 113 -9.15 -6.21 1.18
N ALA A 114 -8.51 -5.82 2.29
CA ALA A 114 -8.77 -6.39 3.60
C ALA A 114 -10.25 -6.32 3.99
N SER A 115 -10.88 -5.16 3.77
CA SER A 115 -12.29 -4.94 4.05
C SER A 115 -13.21 -5.71 3.12
N ALA A 116 -12.85 -5.83 1.84
CA ALA A 116 -13.58 -6.63 0.87
C ALA A 116 -13.58 -8.12 1.25
N LEU A 117 -12.44 -8.64 1.72
CA LEU A 117 -12.31 -10.00 2.24
C LEU A 117 -13.10 -10.17 3.55
N ALA A 118 -12.97 -9.22 4.49
CA ALA A 118 -13.66 -9.26 5.79
C ALA A 118 -15.19 -9.23 5.66
N THR A 119 -15.71 -8.52 4.66
CA THR A 119 -17.16 -8.42 4.40
C THR A 119 -17.65 -9.42 3.36
N GLY A 120 -16.78 -10.29 2.85
CA GLY A 120 -17.14 -11.37 1.93
C GLY A 120 -17.50 -10.91 0.51
N LYS A 121 -17.05 -9.72 0.08
CA LYS A 121 -17.22 -9.23 -1.30
C LYS A 121 -16.46 -10.08 -2.31
N CYS A 122 -15.31 -10.63 -1.90
CA CYS A 122 -14.59 -11.67 -2.61
C CYS A 122 -13.75 -12.51 -1.65
N LYS A 123 -13.12 -13.56 -2.19
CA LYS A 123 -12.20 -14.46 -1.48
C LYS A 123 -10.96 -14.69 -2.32
N LEU A 124 -9.86 -15.05 -1.67
CA LEU A 124 -8.65 -15.54 -2.35
C LEU A 124 -8.64 -17.07 -2.31
N ALA A 125 -8.47 -17.70 -3.47
CA ALA A 125 -8.15 -19.13 -3.53
C ALA A 125 -6.73 -19.38 -3.00
N ALA A 126 -6.44 -20.63 -2.61
CA ALA A 126 -5.09 -21.03 -2.22
C ALA A 126 -4.05 -20.89 -3.35
N SER A 127 -4.50 -20.80 -4.60
CA SER A 127 -3.65 -20.57 -5.77
C SER A 127 -3.41 -19.08 -6.07
N SER A 128 -3.96 -18.18 -5.26
CA SER A 128 -3.72 -16.73 -5.32
C SER A 128 -2.74 -16.30 -4.23
N THR A 129 -2.13 -15.14 -4.42
CA THR A 129 -1.14 -14.58 -3.48
C THR A 129 -1.44 -13.11 -3.27
N TRP A 130 -1.47 -12.67 -2.01
CA TRP A 130 -1.61 -11.25 -1.69
C TRP A 130 -0.29 -10.67 -1.16
N VAL A 131 0.24 -9.71 -1.90
CA VAL A 131 1.43 -8.91 -1.55
C VAL A 131 0.96 -7.51 -1.11
N SER A 132 1.27 -7.10 0.11
CA SER A 132 0.86 -5.80 0.65
C SER A 132 2.04 -4.86 0.88
N LEU A 133 1.87 -3.58 0.55
CA LEU A 133 2.90 -2.57 0.59
C LEU A 133 2.42 -1.37 1.41
N SER A 134 3.02 -1.12 2.58
CA SER A 134 2.73 0.05 3.42
C SER A 134 1.23 0.27 3.73
N ALA A 135 0.45 -0.79 3.94
CA ALA A 135 -1.00 -0.65 4.15
C ALA A 135 -1.32 -0.14 5.56
N PRO A 136 -2.06 0.96 5.77
CA PRO A 136 -2.34 1.49 7.10
C PRO A 136 -3.44 0.70 7.83
N MET A 137 -3.16 -0.54 8.25
CA MET A 137 -4.14 -1.45 8.86
C MET A 137 -4.67 -0.96 10.22
N MET A 138 -4.06 0.07 10.82
CA MET A 138 -4.57 0.79 11.99
C MET A 138 -4.86 2.27 11.68
N GLY A 139 -4.97 2.65 10.41
CA GLY A 139 -5.06 4.04 9.97
C GLY A 139 -3.70 4.75 9.95
N SER A 140 -3.75 6.07 9.77
CA SER A 140 -2.56 6.92 9.61
C SER A 140 -2.78 8.23 10.36
N MET A 141 -1.78 8.64 11.14
CA MET A 141 -1.82 9.94 11.81
C MET A 141 -1.87 11.12 10.84
N ALA A 142 -1.56 10.91 9.56
CA ALA A 142 -1.73 11.93 8.52
C ALA A 142 -3.19 12.36 8.36
N GLY A 143 -4.15 11.43 8.52
CA GLY A 143 -5.58 11.74 8.49
C GLY A 143 -5.98 12.67 9.62
N ASP A 144 -5.62 12.31 10.87
CA ASP A 144 -5.88 13.11 12.06
C ASP A 144 -5.21 14.50 11.97
N PHE A 145 -3.96 14.55 11.52
CA PHE A 145 -3.19 15.78 11.39
C PHE A 145 -3.80 16.75 10.37
N LEU A 146 -4.19 16.26 9.20
CA LEU A 146 -4.83 17.08 8.17
C LEU A 146 -6.20 17.58 8.62
N GLN A 147 -6.97 16.78 9.36
CA GLN A 147 -8.23 17.24 9.92
C GLN A 147 -8.01 18.31 11.01
N ASP A 148 -6.98 18.18 11.84
CA ASP A 148 -6.62 19.23 12.82
C ASP A 148 -6.23 20.56 12.14
N ILE A 149 -5.55 20.50 10.99
CA ILE A 149 -5.26 21.68 10.17
C ILE A 149 -6.56 22.31 9.66
N CYS A 150 -7.44 21.52 9.04
CA CYS A 150 -8.68 22.05 8.47
C CYS A 150 -9.69 22.53 9.53
N ASP A 151 -9.62 22.00 10.76
CA ASP A 151 -10.38 22.51 11.92
C ASP A 151 -9.82 23.83 12.48
N GLY A 152 -8.72 24.35 11.92
CA GLY A 152 -8.10 25.60 12.38
C GLY A 152 -7.37 25.49 13.72
N LYS A 153 -6.98 24.27 14.14
CA LYS A 153 -6.22 24.05 15.38
C LYS A 153 -4.73 24.35 15.23
N HIS A 154 -4.25 24.49 14.00
CA HIS A 154 -2.96 25.10 13.68
C HIS A 154 -3.12 26.61 13.46
N THR A 155 -2.03 27.36 13.26
CA THR A 155 -2.11 28.80 13.01
C THR A 155 -3.11 29.10 11.89
N LYS A 156 -4.01 30.07 12.07
CA LYS A 156 -5.07 30.43 11.09
C LYS A 156 -4.53 30.65 9.66
N PHE A 157 -3.28 31.09 9.55
CA PHE A 157 -2.57 31.24 8.28
C PHE A 157 -2.40 29.92 7.51
N VAL A 158 -2.04 28.83 8.20
CA VAL A 158 -1.85 27.51 7.59
C VAL A 158 -3.18 26.92 7.12
N ALA A 159 -4.24 27.03 7.95
CA ALA A 159 -5.58 26.58 7.56
C ALA A 159 -6.10 27.34 6.33
N GLY A 160 -5.97 28.67 6.32
CA GLY A 160 -6.37 29.50 5.18
C GLY A 160 -5.55 29.23 3.91
N LEU A 161 -4.24 28.95 4.02
CA LEU A 161 -3.43 28.55 2.87
C LEU A 161 -3.87 27.19 2.30
N MET A 162 -4.21 26.23 3.16
CA MET A 162 -4.68 24.90 2.74
C MET A 162 -6.07 24.94 2.10
N GLU A 163 -6.95 25.86 2.52
CA GLU A 163 -8.22 26.13 1.85
C GLU A 163 -8.01 26.69 0.43
N ILE A 164 -7.10 27.66 0.27
CA ILE A 164 -6.74 28.23 -1.05
C ILE A 164 -6.14 27.16 -1.97
N LEU A 165 -5.35 26.24 -1.42
CA LEU A 165 -4.74 25.13 -2.16
C LEU A 165 -5.69 23.93 -2.37
N GLY A 166 -6.96 24.03 -1.95
CA GLY A 166 -7.96 22.98 -2.10
C GLY A 166 -7.67 21.71 -1.28
N GLN A 167 -6.84 21.81 -0.24
CA GLN A 167 -6.55 20.71 0.70
C GLN A 167 -7.56 20.66 1.86
N CYS A 168 -8.32 21.74 2.06
CA CYS A 168 -9.46 21.81 2.97
C CYS A 168 -10.75 22.13 2.19
N PRO A 169 -11.91 21.53 2.53
CA PRO A 169 -12.05 20.46 3.52
C PRO A 169 -11.32 19.19 3.09
N ILE A 170 -10.83 18.44 4.08
CA ILE A 170 -10.11 17.19 3.84
C ILE A 170 -11.01 16.19 3.08
N THR A 171 -10.45 15.49 2.09
CA THR A 171 -11.21 14.61 1.19
C THR A 171 -11.76 13.37 1.92
N VAL A 172 -12.83 12.77 1.41
CA VAL A 172 -13.48 11.57 2.02
C VAL A 172 -12.47 10.44 2.24
N ALA A 173 -11.58 10.18 1.27
CA ALA A 173 -10.56 9.16 1.41
C ALA A 173 -9.62 9.43 2.60
N LYS A 174 -9.17 10.68 2.77
CA LYS A 174 -8.26 11.06 3.87
C LYS A 174 -8.96 11.02 5.24
N GLN A 175 -10.25 11.35 5.30
CA GLN A 175 -11.04 11.15 6.51
C GLN A 175 -11.21 9.66 6.86
N SER A 176 -11.24 8.79 5.84
CA SER A 176 -11.47 7.36 6.06
C SER A 176 -10.31 6.65 6.77
N ILE A 177 -9.12 7.26 6.80
CA ILE A 177 -7.89 6.67 7.34
C ILE A 177 -7.50 7.22 8.72
N TYR A 178 -8.42 7.83 9.47
CA TYR A 178 -8.14 8.25 10.85
C TYR A 178 -7.58 7.10 11.67
N TYR A 179 -6.58 7.41 12.49
CA TYR A 179 -5.87 6.41 13.27
C TYR A 179 -6.83 5.68 14.21
N GLN A 180 -6.72 4.37 14.31
CA GLN A 180 -7.57 3.53 15.15
C GLN A 180 -7.45 3.95 16.61
N ASN A 181 -8.59 4.17 17.27
CA ASN A 181 -8.68 4.77 18.61
C ASN A 181 -8.05 6.18 18.72
N GLY A 182 -7.81 6.83 17.58
CA GLY A 182 -7.38 8.22 17.47
C GLY A 182 -8.52 9.20 17.69
N LYS A 183 -8.18 10.49 17.59
CA LYS A 183 -9.05 11.61 17.97
C LYS A 183 -10.31 11.71 17.11
N TYR A 184 -10.16 11.39 15.82
CA TYR A 184 -11.24 11.46 14.84
C TYR A 184 -11.85 10.10 14.51
N SER A 185 -11.35 9.02 15.13
CA SER A 185 -11.93 7.71 14.91
C SER A 185 -13.29 7.56 15.59
N THR A 186 -14.07 6.62 15.08
CA THR A 186 -15.39 6.25 15.61
C THR A 186 -15.38 4.77 16.01
N PRO A 187 -16.29 4.33 16.90
CA PRO A 187 -16.44 2.91 17.21
C PRO A 187 -16.65 2.03 15.96
N ALA A 188 -17.41 2.52 14.98
CA ALA A 188 -17.62 1.83 13.70
C ALA A 188 -16.34 1.71 12.87
N LEU A 189 -15.53 2.78 12.82
CA LEU A 189 -14.23 2.75 12.13
C LEU A 189 -13.26 1.79 12.83
N ASN A 190 -13.21 1.79 14.16
CA ASN A 190 -12.37 0.88 14.94
C ASN A 190 -12.77 -0.59 14.76
N ALA A 191 -14.07 -0.88 14.73
CA ALA A 191 -14.58 -2.22 14.45
C ALA A 191 -14.21 -2.68 13.03
N ALA A 192 -14.34 -1.79 12.04
CA ALA A 192 -13.93 -2.08 10.67
C ALA A 192 -12.43 -2.36 10.56
N TYR A 193 -11.57 -1.59 11.24
CA TYR A 193 -10.13 -1.88 11.29
C TYR A 193 -9.85 -3.26 11.89
N SER A 194 -10.52 -3.61 12.98
CA SER A 194 -10.35 -4.91 13.62
C SER A 194 -10.72 -6.06 12.68
N ALA A 195 -11.81 -5.92 11.93
CA ALA A 195 -12.22 -6.90 10.92
C ALA A 195 -11.23 -6.98 9.74
N ALA A 196 -10.77 -5.83 9.24
CA ALA A 196 -9.76 -5.77 8.19
C ALA A 196 -8.43 -6.40 8.62
N GLN A 197 -7.98 -6.17 9.86
CA GLN A 197 -6.76 -6.76 10.42
C GLN A 197 -6.85 -8.30 10.51
N GLU A 198 -8.00 -8.85 10.91
CA GLU A 198 -8.22 -10.30 10.92
C GLU A 198 -8.15 -10.89 9.51
N ALA A 199 -8.84 -10.26 8.55
CA ALA A 199 -8.78 -10.68 7.16
C ALA A 199 -7.37 -10.54 6.58
N TYR A 200 -6.66 -9.46 6.92
CA TYR A 200 -5.27 -9.24 6.52
C TYR A 200 -4.36 -10.35 7.02
N ARG A 201 -4.33 -10.60 8.34
CA ARG A 201 -3.49 -11.65 8.95
C ARG A 201 -3.76 -13.05 8.42
N THR A 202 -5.01 -13.33 8.05
CA THR A 202 -5.41 -14.65 7.54
C THR A 202 -5.04 -14.86 6.06
N ASN A 203 -4.95 -13.79 5.27
CA ASN A 203 -4.86 -13.90 3.81
C ASN A 203 -3.57 -13.33 3.20
N VAL A 204 -2.88 -12.42 3.90
CA VAL A 204 -1.67 -11.80 3.36
C VAL A 204 -0.54 -12.83 3.26
N SER A 205 0.07 -12.92 2.09
CA SER A 205 1.16 -13.85 1.82
C SER A 205 2.53 -13.21 2.04
N ALA A 206 2.65 -11.91 1.82
CA ALA A 206 3.87 -11.13 1.99
C ALA A 206 3.54 -9.67 2.28
N ALA A 207 4.37 -9.00 3.07
CA ALA A 207 4.18 -7.59 3.40
C ALA A 207 5.49 -6.82 3.45
N LEU A 208 5.51 -5.65 2.82
CA LEU A 208 6.56 -4.65 2.98
C LEU A 208 6.03 -3.56 3.93
N CYS A 209 6.65 -3.47 5.11
CA CYS A 209 6.39 -2.44 6.10
C CYS A 209 7.68 -1.70 6.41
N SER A 210 7.66 -0.36 6.37
CA SER A 210 8.88 0.43 6.58
C SER A 210 8.94 1.06 7.96
N LYS A 211 10.17 1.13 8.49
CA LYS A 211 10.53 1.77 9.76
C LYS A 211 11.15 3.16 9.57
N SER A 212 11.30 3.65 8.34
CA SER A 212 11.98 4.94 8.10
C SER A 212 11.41 5.69 6.92
N TYR A 213 11.11 6.98 7.14
CA TYR A 213 10.75 7.96 6.11
C TYR A 213 11.96 8.53 5.38
N ILE A 214 13.17 8.23 5.86
CA ILE A 214 14.42 8.50 5.14
C ILE A 214 14.70 7.28 4.27
N GLY A 215 14.10 7.32 3.08
CA GLY A 215 14.17 6.28 2.07
C GLY A 215 15.30 6.46 1.05
N VAL A 216 15.05 6.02 -0.18
CA VAL A 216 15.98 6.20 -1.31
C VAL A 216 15.85 7.63 -1.84
N LEU A 217 16.98 8.33 -1.99
CA LEU A 217 16.98 9.71 -2.47
C LEU A 217 16.29 9.83 -3.84
N SER A 218 15.22 10.61 -3.87
CA SER A 218 14.34 10.81 -5.02
C SER A 218 13.66 12.19 -4.98
N LYS A 219 12.81 12.46 -5.97
CA LYS A 219 11.97 13.68 -5.99
C LYS A 219 10.92 13.71 -4.87
N PHE A 220 10.61 12.56 -4.25
CA PHE A 220 9.61 12.44 -3.19
C PHE A 220 10.21 12.63 -1.79
N SER A 221 11.53 12.50 -1.65
CA SER A 221 12.23 12.61 -0.36
C SER A 221 11.93 13.91 0.40
N PRO A 222 11.84 15.11 -0.23
CA PRO A 222 11.48 16.33 0.50
C PRO A 222 10.08 16.27 1.13
N SER A 223 9.08 15.77 0.42
CA SER A 223 7.71 15.63 0.97
C SER A 223 7.63 14.56 2.05
N CYS A 224 8.34 13.44 1.88
CA CYS A 224 8.39 12.38 2.88
C CYS A 224 9.13 12.82 4.15
N LEU A 225 10.22 13.59 4.01
CA LEU A 225 10.91 14.19 5.15
C LEU A 225 9.98 15.09 5.96
N VAL A 226 9.19 15.95 5.30
CA VAL A 226 8.20 16.80 5.96
C VAL A 226 7.12 15.96 6.63
N GLY A 227 6.58 14.95 5.94
CA GLY A 227 5.57 14.03 6.49
C GLY A 227 6.06 13.37 7.79
N GLY A 228 7.18 12.65 7.72
CA GLY A 228 7.73 11.92 8.86
C GLY A 228 8.22 12.79 10.02
N THR A 229 8.48 14.08 9.80
CA THR A 229 8.92 15.03 10.84
C THR A 229 7.76 15.79 11.48
N VAL A 230 6.77 16.22 10.68
CA VAL A 230 5.74 17.18 11.10
C VAL A 230 4.45 16.47 11.54
N ILE A 231 4.11 15.34 10.94
CA ILE A 231 2.96 14.55 11.37
C ILE A 231 3.27 13.98 12.77
N PRO A 232 2.35 14.12 13.75
CA PRO A 232 2.53 13.60 15.09
C PRO A 232 2.32 12.08 15.12
N HIS A 233 3.24 11.33 14.50
CA HIS A 233 3.22 9.89 14.44
C HIS A 233 3.22 9.25 15.83
N LYS A 234 2.63 8.04 15.93
CA LYS A 234 2.65 7.27 17.19
C LYS A 234 4.01 6.66 17.51
N SER A 235 4.91 6.61 16.53
CA SER A 235 6.26 6.07 16.63
C SER A 235 7.19 6.82 15.65
N GLU A 236 8.49 6.84 15.96
CA GLU A 236 9.52 7.27 15.02
C GLU A 236 9.66 6.30 13.83
N GLU A 237 9.23 5.04 14.00
CA GLU A 237 9.19 4.05 12.94
C GLU A 237 7.96 4.27 12.04
N ASN A 238 8.15 5.00 10.95
CA ASN A 238 7.12 5.29 9.96
C ASN A 238 7.72 5.53 8.57
N ASP A 239 6.92 5.41 7.53
CA ASP A 239 7.32 5.64 6.14
C ASP A 239 7.01 7.05 5.61
N ALA A 240 6.79 8.01 6.52
CA ALA A 240 6.29 9.37 6.34
C ALA A 240 4.78 9.53 6.45
N LEU A 241 4.02 8.45 6.24
CA LEU A 241 2.55 8.49 6.28
C LEU A 241 1.98 7.38 7.15
N VAL A 242 2.60 6.21 7.17
CA VAL A 242 2.13 5.02 7.86
C VAL A 242 3.19 4.56 8.85
N GLU A 243 2.80 4.42 10.10
CA GLU A 243 3.62 3.82 11.14
C GLU A 243 3.86 2.32 10.86
N PHE A 244 5.07 1.83 11.15
CA PHE A 244 5.44 0.43 10.98
C PHE A 244 4.40 -0.51 11.64
N GLN A 245 4.02 -0.20 12.89
CA GLN A 245 3.00 -0.96 13.63
C GLN A 245 1.62 -0.95 12.96
N SER A 246 1.23 0.18 12.34
CA SER A 246 -0.02 0.25 11.57
C SER A 246 0.05 -0.64 10.34
N CYS A 247 1.22 -0.72 9.69
CA CYS A 247 1.45 -1.61 8.56
C CYS A 247 1.39 -3.11 8.91
N LEU A 248 1.87 -3.49 10.09
CA LEU A 248 1.81 -4.89 10.55
C LEU A 248 0.40 -5.43 10.61
N GLY A 249 -0.61 -4.59 10.90
CA GLY A 249 -2.00 -5.04 11.01
C GLY A 249 -2.21 -6.18 12.01
N GLY A 250 -1.35 -6.26 13.03
CA GLY A 250 -1.32 -7.31 14.05
C GLY A 250 -0.49 -8.55 13.68
N LEU A 251 0.19 -8.59 12.53
CA LEU A 251 1.23 -9.57 12.28
C LEU A 251 2.34 -9.44 13.34
N ASP A 252 2.95 -10.57 13.68
CA ASP A 252 4.06 -10.60 14.63
C ASP A 252 5.28 -9.86 14.04
N PRO A 253 5.80 -8.81 14.70
CA PRO A 253 7.00 -8.10 14.26
C PRO A 253 8.21 -9.01 14.05
N ASP A 254 8.30 -10.13 14.78
CA ASP A 254 9.42 -11.08 14.67
C ASP A 254 9.43 -11.85 13.34
N LEU A 255 8.34 -11.81 12.57
CA LEU A 255 8.31 -12.32 11.20
C LEU A 255 9.09 -11.42 10.23
N PHE A 256 9.32 -10.16 10.59
CA PHE A 256 9.86 -9.16 9.67
C PHE A 256 11.38 -9.03 9.78
N GLY A 257 12.07 -9.27 8.68
CA GLY A 257 13.52 -9.05 8.55
C GLY A 257 13.84 -7.82 7.68
N ASP A 258 15.07 -7.33 7.74
CA ASP A 258 15.53 -6.14 7.02
C ASP A 258 16.24 -6.44 5.70
N SER A 259 16.23 -7.70 5.25
CA SER A 259 16.71 -8.11 3.95
C SER A 259 15.61 -8.06 2.89
N TYR A 260 15.97 -7.70 1.66
CA TYR A 260 15.06 -7.83 0.51
C TYR A 260 14.72 -9.29 0.17
N LEU A 261 15.35 -10.27 0.83
CA LEU A 261 15.00 -11.69 0.73
C LEU A 261 13.91 -12.10 1.74
N ASP A 262 13.57 -11.24 2.70
CA ASP A 262 12.56 -11.54 3.71
C ASP A 262 11.16 -11.32 3.15
N ARG A 263 10.32 -12.36 3.21
CA ARG A 263 8.92 -12.30 2.74
C ARG A 263 8.10 -11.22 3.47
N PHE A 264 8.36 -11.06 4.75
CA PHE A 264 7.86 -9.95 5.55
C PHE A 264 9.04 -9.01 5.77
N TYR A 265 8.99 -7.85 5.10
CA TYR A 265 10.16 -7.00 4.91
C TYR A 265 10.02 -5.70 5.70
N SER A 266 10.82 -5.60 6.76
CA SER A 266 11.01 -4.42 7.59
C SER A 266 12.00 -3.46 6.93
N ALA A 267 11.52 -2.72 5.94
CA ALA A 267 12.34 -1.83 5.13
C ALA A 267 12.69 -0.49 5.82
N ASN A 268 13.60 0.26 5.22
CA ASN A 268 13.92 1.66 5.51
C ASN A 268 13.63 2.52 4.27
N LEU A 269 12.36 2.56 3.89
CA LEU A 269 11.84 3.11 2.65
C LEU A 269 10.74 4.13 2.92
N ASP A 270 10.77 5.27 2.23
CA ASP A 270 9.67 6.21 2.33
C ASP A 270 8.41 5.68 1.61
N HIS A 271 7.24 6.28 1.86
CA HIS A 271 5.97 5.78 1.35
C HIS A 271 5.91 5.73 -0.19
N ALA A 272 6.72 6.54 -0.88
CA ALA A 272 6.79 6.54 -2.34
C ALA A 272 7.70 5.42 -2.84
N ASP A 273 8.79 5.12 -2.13
CA ASP A 273 9.64 3.98 -2.43
C ASP A 273 8.86 2.66 -2.37
N THR A 274 7.99 2.49 -1.36
CA THR A 274 7.18 1.27 -1.22
C THR A 274 6.11 1.11 -2.31
N ALA A 275 5.81 2.19 -3.03
CA ALA A 275 4.94 2.19 -4.20
C ALA A 275 5.68 1.97 -5.52
N PHE A 276 6.98 1.62 -5.48
CA PHE A 276 7.85 1.49 -6.65
C PHE A 276 8.02 2.80 -7.45
N LEU A 277 7.80 3.97 -6.84
CA LEU A 277 7.92 5.25 -7.55
C LEU A 277 9.37 5.72 -7.74
N THR A 278 10.32 4.97 -7.18
CA THR A 278 11.74 5.35 -7.12
C THR A 278 12.63 4.28 -7.75
N ARG A 279 13.48 3.63 -6.96
CA ARG A 279 14.47 2.63 -7.37
C ARG A 279 15.01 1.92 -6.13
N ASP A 280 15.80 0.87 -6.35
CA ASP A 280 16.60 0.29 -5.28
C ASP A 280 17.73 1.20 -4.81
N GLY A 281 17.96 1.19 -3.50
CA GLY A 281 19.13 1.73 -2.85
C GLY A 281 20.36 0.89 -3.16
N PHE A 282 21.52 1.56 -3.27
CA PHE A 282 22.77 0.89 -3.62
C PHE A 282 23.36 0.10 -2.44
N PHE A 283 23.27 0.64 -1.22
CA PHE A 283 24.11 0.20 -0.10
C PHE A 283 23.42 -0.68 0.94
N ARG A 284 22.11 -0.54 1.14
CA ARG A 284 21.36 -1.21 2.20
C ARG A 284 20.36 -2.19 1.59
N ASP A 285 20.33 -3.40 2.13
CA ASP A 285 19.33 -4.41 1.73
C ASP A 285 17.93 -3.94 2.10
N SER A 286 17.79 -3.27 3.25
CA SER A 286 16.58 -2.60 3.72
C SER A 286 16.09 -1.46 2.83
N GLN A 287 16.72 -1.18 1.69
CA GLN A 287 16.32 -0.13 0.76
C GLN A 287 16.12 -0.63 -0.67
N LYS A 288 15.79 -1.92 -0.87
CA LYS A 288 15.61 -2.50 -2.21
C LYS A 288 14.19 -2.99 -2.49
N PRO A 289 13.20 -2.10 -2.71
CA PRO A 289 11.82 -2.51 -2.97
C PRO A 289 11.66 -3.32 -4.25
N PHE A 290 12.39 -2.99 -5.33
CA PHE A 290 12.30 -3.71 -6.60
C PHE A 290 12.93 -5.10 -6.47
N LYS A 291 14.16 -5.21 -5.97
CA LYS A 291 14.74 -6.53 -5.65
C LYS A 291 13.85 -7.36 -4.74
N TRP A 292 13.25 -6.76 -3.72
CA TRP A 292 12.36 -7.50 -2.83
C TRP A 292 11.22 -8.13 -3.62
N PHE A 293 10.55 -7.38 -4.50
CA PHE A 293 9.48 -7.92 -5.33
C PHE A 293 9.97 -8.96 -6.34
N GLU A 294 11.16 -8.76 -6.93
CA GLU A 294 11.80 -9.73 -7.84
C GLU A 294 12.07 -11.08 -7.17
N CYS A 295 12.50 -11.05 -5.91
CA CYS A 295 12.94 -12.23 -5.15
C CYS A 295 11.84 -12.85 -4.27
N LEU A 296 10.64 -12.27 -4.26
CA LEU A 296 9.63 -12.57 -3.26
C LEU A 296 9.00 -13.96 -3.40
N LEU A 297 8.72 -14.35 -4.65
CA LEU A 297 7.82 -15.44 -5.02
C LEU A 297 8.48 -16.46 -5.92
#